data_AF-A0A3C0AQR6-F1
#
_entry.id   AF-A0A3C0AQR6-F1
#
_cell.length_a   1.000
_cell.length_b   1.000
_cell.length_c   1.000
_cell.angle_alpha   90.00
_cell.angle_beta   90.00
_cell.angle_gamma   90.00
#
_symmetry.space_group_name_H-M   'P 1'
#
loop_
_entity.id
_entity.type
_entity.pdbx_description
1 polymer ?
#
loop_
_entity_poly.entity_id
_entity_poly.type
_entity_poly.pdbx_seq_one_letter_code
_entity_poly.pdbx_strand_id
1 'polypeptide(L)'
;MRSVSKRRLFCLATGCLSLLLLVSGGYFSPATAQKPLADEGDLAKRLKRIPATSPEDSLKGFELERGFKLELVAAEPDVMDPVDACFDENGQMFVAEMRGYPYLPEQRPDYIPGPVRKNAGVIRLLKDTTGDGKMDQSFVFADTITWPTSVCCYDGGVYVIAPPNIYYFKDTDGDHKADIRETVFTGLKTNNVQGLANNLKWSLDNHIYFAGGTNGGSILKDGKEVIPNGRRDLKLNPKTRELEPVSGGSQFGHSMDDWGNRFVCSNSNHIQHVVYPSHYLKRNEYLAVPGVLRTAARKGAAAPV
;
A
#
# COMPACT_ATOMS: atom_id res chain seq x y z
N MET A 1 -74.24 -23.09 -34.57
CA MET A 1 -74.88 -21.84 -35.02
C MET A 1 -73.84 -20.73 -35.06
N ARG A 2 -73.63 -20.14 -36.26
CA ARG A 2 -73.19 -18.76 -36.62
C ARG A 2 -72.28 -18.00 -35.62
N SER A 3 -71.02 -17.64 -35.91
CA SER A 3 -70.48 -16.70 -36.91
C SER A 3 -70.99 -15.25 -36.78
N VAL A 4 -70.07 -14.29 -37.04
CA VAL A 4 -70.21 -12.83 -37.30
C VAL A 4 -70.03 -11.94 -36.05
N SER A 5 -69.31 -10.80 -36.00
CA SER A 5 -68.34 -10.09 -36.85
C SER A 5 -68.03 -8.74 -36.17
N LYS A 6 -66.76 -8.31 -36.28
CA LYS A 6 -66.20 -6.93 -36.40
C LYS A 6 -67.05 -5.73 -35.96
N ARG A 7 -66.40 -4.78 -35.27
CA ARG A 7 -66.12 -3.44 -35.84
C ARG A 7 -64.90 -2.76 -35.19
N ARG A 8 -64.07 -2.22 -36.07
CA ARG A 8 -62.88 -1.40 -35.84
C ARG A 8 -63.30 0.04 -35.52
N LEU A 9 -62.56 0.72 -34.66
CA LEU A 9 -62.48 2.18 -34.67
C LEU A 9 -61.05 2.60 -34.96
N PHE A 10 -60.89 3.29 -36.08
CA PHE A 10 -59.68 4.00 -36.50
C PHE A 10 -59.63 5.33 -35.74
N CYS A 11 -58.47 5.73 -35.24
CA CYS A 11 -58.09 7.14 -35.18
C CYS A 11 -56.58 7.30 -35.30
N LEU A 12 -56.21 7.89 -36.44
CA LEU A 12 -55.00 8.56 -36.90
C LEU A 12 -53.67 8.36 -36.16
N ALA A 13 -52.74 7.77 -36.90
CA ALA A 13 -51.31 7.89 -36.70
C ALA A 13 -50.79 9.21 -37.31
N THR A 14 -50.12 10.02 -36.50
CA THR A 14 -49.26 11.12 -36.96
C THR A 14 -47.89 11.01 -36.28
N GLY A 15 -46.91 10.68 -37.11
CA GLY A 15 -45.51 11.12 -37.06
C GLY A 15 -44.76 11.19 -35.73
N CYS A 16 -43.81 10.28 -35.56
CA CYS A 16 -42.38 10.65 -35.42
C CYS A 16 -41.53 9.39 -35.57
N LEU A 17 -40.96 9.22 -36.76
CA LEU A 17 -39.94 8.22 -37.04
C LEU A 17 -38.59 8.80 -36.55
N SER A 18 -38.27 8.64 -35.27
CA SER A 18 -36.92 8.93 -34.77
C SER A 18 -36.02 7.73 -35.05
N LEU A 19 -35.32 7.81 -36.17
CA LEU A 19 -34.20 6.94 -36.53
C LEU A 19 -33.07 7.16 -35.49
N LEU A 20 -33.02 6.34 -34.43
CA LEU A 20 -31.86 6.28 -33.54
C LEU A 20 -30.76 5.46 -34.25
N LEU A 21 -29.93 6.19 -35.01
CA LEU A 21 -28.63 5.70 -35.46
C LEU A 21 -27.78 5.38 -34.23
N LEU A 22 -27.67 4.10 -33.91
CA LEU A 22 -26.63 3.54 -33.05
C LEU A 22 -25.29 3.71 -33.78
N VAL A 23 -24.69 4.90 -33.64
CA VAL A 23 -23.27 5.08 -33.91
C VAL A 23 -22.54 4.45 -32.73
N SER A 24 -22.13 3.19 -32.89
CA SER A 24 -21.10 2.55 -32.09
C SER A 24 -19.77 3.26 -32.35
N GLY A 25 -19.64 4.47 -31.81
CA GLY A 25 -18.38 5.19 -31.70
C GLY A 25 -17.52 4.47 -30.66
N GLY A 26 -16.80 3.45 -31.09
CA GLY A 26 -15.66 2.97 -30.33
C GLY A 26 -14.69 4.13 -30.16
N TYR A 27 -14.60 4.67 -28.94
CA TYR A 27 -13.49 5.53 -28.54
C TYR A 27 -12.23 4.68 -28.43
N PHE A 28 -11.71 4.22 -29.56
CA PHE A 28 -10.29 3.94 -29.68
C PHE A 28 -9.59 5.29 -29.71
N SER A 29 -9.15 5.77 -28.55
CA SER A 29 -8.02 6.70 -28.54
C SER A 29 -6.85 5.91 -29.12
N PRO A 30 -6.30 6.27 -30.30
CA PRO A 30 -5.02 5.72 -30.69
C PRO A 30 -4.07 6.11 -29.57
N ALA A 31 -3.43 5.13 -28.92
CA ALA A 31 -2.28 5.40 -28.07
C ALA A 31 -1.32 6.20 -28.95
N THR A 32 -1.28 7.51 -28.74
CA THR A 32 -0.36 8.36 -29.47
C THR A 32 0.97 7.91 -28.91
N ALA A 33 1.70 7.11 -29.67
CA ALA A 33 3.07 6.79 -29.34
C ALA A 33 3.73 8.15 -29.09
N GLN A 34 4.06 8.40 -27.82
CA GLN A 34 4.71 9.63 -27.41
C GLN A 34 5.93 9.72 -28.33
N LYS A 35 6.00 10.76 -29.17
CA LYS A 35 7.18 10.99 -30.01
C LYS A 35 8.38 10.85 -29.08
N PRO A 36 9.40 10.02 -29.42
CA PRO A 36 10.62 10.01 -28.63
C PRO A 36 11.03 11.47 -28.46
N LEU A 37 11.23 11.88 -27.21
CA LEU A 37 11.71 13.22 -26.90
C LEU A 37 12.86 13.48 -27.88
N ALA A 38 12.75 14.56 -28.66
CA ALA A 38 13.86 15.00 -29.48
C ALA A 38 15.11 15.02 -28.60
N ASP A 39 16.29 14.73 -29.14
CA ASP A 39 17.57 14.80 -28.42
C ASP A 39 17.69 16.21 -27.78
N GLU A 40 17.20 16.33 -26.54
CA GLU A 40 16.89 17.62 -25.88
C GLU A 40 18.14 18.22 -25.22
N GLY A 41 19.31 17.83 -25.73
CA GLY A 41 20.60 18.10 -25.15
C GLY A 41 20.74 17.47 -23.76
N ASP A 42 21.89 17.73 -23.15
CA ASP A 42 22.20 17.28 -21.81
C ASP A 42 21.29 17.99 -20.78
N LEU A 43 20.16 17.35 -20.44
CA LEU A 43 19.21 17.83 -19.42
C LEU A 43 19.91 18.14 -18.09
N ALA A 44 21.02 17.45 -17.77
CA ALA A 44 21.79 17.74 -16.56
C ALA A 44 22.50 19.11 -16.61
N LYS A 45 22.78 19.66 -17.79
CA LYS A 45 23.28 21.03 -17.95
C LYS A 45 22.19 22.09 -17.88
N ARG A 46 20.95 21.73 -18.24
CA ARG A 46 19.79 22.65 -18.26
C ARG A 46 19.09 22.73 -16.90
N LEU A 47 19.08 21.63 -16.14
CA LEU A 47 18.48 21.55 -14.82
C LEU A 47 19.54 21.81 -13.75
N LYS A 48 19.47 22.97 -13.10
CA LYS A 48 20.31 23.27 -11.94
C LYS A 48 20.01 22.26 -10.84
N ARG A 49 20.97 21.38 -10.53
CA ARG A 49 20.87 20.51 -9.36
C ARG A 49 20.88 21.36 -8.10
N ILE A 50 19.86 21.17 -7.27
CA ILE A 50 19.80 21.77 -5.94
C ILE A 50 20.52 20.81 -5.00
N PRO A 51 21.48 21.28 -4.18
CA PRO A 51 22.12 20.41 -3.18
C PRO A 51 21.06 19.90 -2.20
N ALA A 52 21.27 18.70 -1.66
CA ALA A 52 20.43 18.19 -0.59
C ALA A 52 20.53 19.12 0.63
N THR A 53 19.40 19.37 1.29
CA THR A 53 19.34 20.06 2.58
C THR A 53 19.92 19.12 3.65
N SER A 54 20.73 19.62 4.58
CA SER A 54 21.22 18.82 5.70
C SER A 54 20.04 18.36 6.59
N PRO A 55 20.16 17.24 7.32
CA PRO A 55 19.13 16.81 8.26
C PRO A 55 18.79 17.90 9.29
N GLU A 56 19.80 18.61 9.81
CA GLU A 56 19.63 19.68 10.80
C GLU A 56 18.91 20.90 10.23
N ASP A 57 19.23 21.29 8.99
CA ASP A 57 18.59 22.42 8.33
C ASP A 57 17.18 22.09 7.84
N SER A 58 16.89 20.82 7.56
CA SER A 58 15.57 20.38 7.08
C SER A 58 14.46 20.73 8.06
N LEU A 59 14.74 20.68 9.37
CA LEU A 59 13.78 21.07 10.42
C LEU A 59 13.29 22.52 10.29
N LYS A 60 14.11 23.43 9.73
CA LYS A 60 13.77 24.84 9.55
C LYS A 60 12.71 25.06 8.45
N GLY A 61 12.48 24.06 7.60
CA GLY A 61 11.53 24.11 6.51
C GLY A 61 10.10 23.68 6.89
N PHE A 62 9.87 23.22 8.12
CA PHE A 62 8.56 22.76 8.57
C PHE A 62 7.78 23.85 9.30
N GLU A 63 6.51 24.00 8.93
CA GLU A 63 5.52 24.75 9.71
C GLU A 63 4.67 23.73 10.49
N LEU A 64 4.60 23.89 11.81
CA LEU A 64 3.88 22.98 12.70
C LEU A 64 2.64 23.65 13.28
N GLU A 65 1.57 22.88 13.42
CA GLU A 65 0.39 23.30 14.15
C GLU A 65 0.69 23.49 15.65
N ARG A 66 -0.08 24.36 16.29
CA ARG A 66 0.09 24.66 17.71
C ARG A 66 -0.05 23.38 18.55
N GLY A 67 0.94 23.13 19.41
CA GLY A 67 0.95 22.00 20.34
C GLY A 67 1.80 20.80 19.89
N PHE A 68 2.42 20.89 18.71
CA PHE A 68 3.33 19.86 18.21
C PHE A 68 4.80 20.32 18.26
N LYS A 69 5.69 19.35 18.39
CA LYS A 69 7.15 19.50 18.28
C LYS A 69 7.66 18.45 17.30
N LEU A 70 8.62 18.82 16.46
CA LEU A 70 9.31 17.92 15.54
C LEU A 70 10.75 17.73 16.01
N GLU A 71 11.21 16.49 16.03
CA GLU A 71 12.58 16.11 16.44
C GLU A 71 13.18 15.16 15.43
N LEU A 72 14.46 15.36 15.10
CA LEU A 72 15.22 14.43 14.27
C LEU A 72 15.66 13.23 15.13
N VAL A 73 15.19 12.04 14.76
CA VAL A 73 15.47 10.79 15.49
C VAL A 73 16.53 9.90 14.82
N ALA A 74 16.65 9.97 13.50
CA ALA A 74 17.65 9.26 12.70
C ALA A 74 17.77 9.95 11.33
N ALA A 75 18.96 9.89 10.71
CA ALA A 75 19.22 10.41 9.37
C ALA A 75 20.25 9.54 8.64
N GLU A 76 20.56 9.88 7.39
CA GLU A 76 21.68 9.26 6.68
C GLU A 76 23.02 9.53 7.42
N PRO A 77 23.94 8.55 7.48
CA PRO A 77 23.90 7.24 6.81
C PRO A 77 23.20 6.13 7.60
N ASP A 78 22.69 6.40 8.80
CA ASP A 78 22.16 5.40 9.73
C ASP A 78 20.85 4.77 9.25
N VAL A 79 20.04 5.56 8.54
CA VAL A 79 18.83 5.13 7.84
C VAL A 79 18.82 5.69 6.42
N MET A 80 18.39 4.91 5.42
CA MET A 80 18.27 5.38 4.03
C MET A 80 16.99 4.84 3.37
N ASP A 81 16.31 5.68 2.60
CA ASP A 81 15.03 5.38 1.92
C ASP A 81 13.96 4.72 2.83
N PRO A 82 13.67 5.26 4.04
CA PRO A 82 12.70 4.67 4.95
C PRO A 82 11.26 4.78 4.40
N VAL A 83 10.47 3.71 4.52
CA VAL A 83 9.06 3.70 4.09
C VAL A 83 8.06 3.27 5.15
N ASP A 84 8.52 2.55 6.18
CA ASP A 84 7.73 2.18 7.36
C ASP A 84 8.68 1.89 8.52
N ALA A 85 8.20 2.04 9.74
CA ALA A 85 8.96 1.70 10.93
C ALA A 85 8.05 1.20 12.05
N CYS A 86 8.62 0.42 12.96
CA CYS A 86 7.97 0.01 14.19
C CYS A 86 8.99 -0.06 15.33
N PHE A 87 8.48 0.04 16.56
CA PHE A 87 9.28 -0.13 17.77
C PHE A 87 8.99 -1.51 18.38
N ASP A 88 10.02 -2.16 18.89
CA ASP A 88 9.88 -3.35 19.71
C ASP A 88 9.54 -2.99 21.17
N GLU A 89 9.38 -4.01 22.02
CA GLU A 89 9.11 -3.86 23.45
C GLU A 89 10.26 -3.21 24.25
N ASN A 90 11.46 -3.11 23.66
CA ASN A 90 12.65 -2.52 24.27
C ASN A 90 12.93 -1.10 23.75
N GLY A 91 12.05 -0.54 22.92
CA GLY A 91 12.22 0.78 22.31
C GLY A 91 13.22 0.82 21.14
N GLN A 92 13.66 -0.34 20.64
CA GLN A 92 14.46 -0.42 19.43
C GLN A 92 13.59 -0.21 18.20
N MET A 93 14.09 0.52 17.23
CA MET A 93 13.34 0.89 16.03
C MET A 93 13.77 0.03 14.85
N PHE A 94 12.83 -0.73 14.29
CA PHE A 94 13.00 -1.44 13.03
C PHE A 94 12.46 -0.59 11.88
N VAL A 95 13.26 -0.42 10.83
CA VAL A 95 12.90 0.43 9.67
C VAL A 95 12.96 -0.39 8.38
N ALA A 96 11.89 -0.34 7.59
CA ALA A 96 11.88 -0.85 6.23
C ALA A 96 12.50 0.18 5.29
N GLU A 97 13.66 -0.15 4.72
CA GLU A 97 14.41 0.66 3.77
C GLU A 97 14.16 0.17 2.34
N MET A 98 13.43 0.94 1.53
CA MET A 98 13.00 0.53 0.20
C MET A 98 14.02 0.90 -0.90
N ARG A 99 15.30 0.65 -0.63
CA ARG A 99 16.41 0.99 -1.51
C ARG A 99 16.24 0.28 -2.87
N GLY A 100 16.29 1.04 -3.96
CA GLY A 100 16.14 0.52 -5.33
C GLY A 100 14.72 0.58 -5.92
N TYR A 101 13.74 1.13 -5.20
CA TYR A 101 12.49 1.59 -5.81
C TYR A 101 12.75 2.77 -6.78
N PRO A 102 11.96 2.97 -7.86
CA PRO A 102 10.84 2.15 -8.34
C PRO A 102 11.23 1.04 -9.33
N TYR A 103 12.52 0.79 -9.53
CA TYR A 103 12.98 -0.02 -10.65
C TYR A 103 13.22 -1.47 -10.27
N LEU A 104 12.54 -2.40 -10.96
CA LEU A 104 12.97 -3.79 -10.91
C LEU A 104 14.25 -3.97 -11.74
N PRO A 105 15.18 -4.84 -11.34
CA PRO A 105 16.39 -5.14 -12.12
C PRO A 105 16.09 -5.62 -13.54
N GLU A 106 14.97 -6.30 -13.73
CA GLU A 106 14.49 -6.79 -15.03
C GLU A 106 13.87 -5.67 -15.88
N GLN A 107 13.45 -4.56 -15.24
CA GLN A 107 12.99 -3.33 -15.89
C GLN A 107 14.19 -2.40 -16.06
N ARG A 108 15.09 -2.73 -16.99
CA ARG A 108 16.17 -1.85 -17.47
C ARG A 108 15.69 -1.04 -18.67
N PRO A 109 15.02 0.10 -18.51
CA PRO A 109 14.92 1.04 -19.60
C PRO A 109 16.30 1.62 -19.92
N ASP A 110 16.50 1.92 -21.20
CA ASP A 110 17.69 2.57 -21.76
C ASP A 110 18.01 3.95 -21.11
N TYR A 111 17.10 4.47 -20.28
CA TYR A 111 17.20 5.76 -19.61
C TYR A 111 17.58 5.70 -18.12
N ILE A 112 17.96 4.54 -17.55
CA ILE A 112 18.50 4.48 -16.17
C ILE A 112 20.03 4.63 -16.21
N PRO A 113 20.60 5.78 -15.80
CA PRO A 113 22.04 5.90 -15.64
C PRO A 113 22.50 5.09 -14.41
N GLY A 114 23.13 3.93 -14.65
CA GLY A 114 23.81 3.13 -13.62
C GLY A 114 23.20 1.75 -13.34
N PRO A 115 23.85 0.93 -12.51
CA PRO A 115 23.34 -0.39 -12.15
C PRO A 115 22.15 -0.32 -11.19
N VAL A 116 20.97 -0.81 -11.62
CA VAL A 116 19.85 -1.09 -10.70
C VAL A 116 20.29 -2.23 -9.78
N ARG A 117 20.37 -1.95 -8.46
CA ARG A 117 20.76 -2.96 -7.47
C ARG A 117 19.57 -3.88 -7.19
N LYS A 118 19.69 -5.15 -7.58
CA LYS A 118 18.71 -6.19 -7.27
C LYS A 118 18.61 -6.42 -5.78
N ASN A 119 17.38 -6.49 -5.27
CA ASN A 119 17.08 -6.81 -3.88
C ASN A 119 17.83 -5.90 -2.89
N ALA A 120 17.94 -4.60 -3.21
CA ALA A 120 18.70 -3.67 -2.38
C ALA A 120 17.99 -3.27 -1.09
N GLY A 121 16.74 -3.68 -0.89
CA GLY A 121 15.97 -3.38 0.30
C GLY A 121 16.56 -4.02 1.55
N VAL A 122 16.40 -3.32 2.67
CA VAL A 122 17.00 -3.65 3.96
C VAL A 122 15.95 -3.46 5.05
N ILE A 123 16.00 -4.29 6.08
CA ILE A 123 15.45 -3.98 7.39
C ILE A 123 16.60 -3.51 8.26
N ARG A 124 16.47 -2.29 8.75
CA ARG A 124 17.42 -1.63 9.63
C ARG A 124 16.96 -1.80 11.07
N LEU A 125 17.88 -2.10 11.97
CA LEU A 125 17.67 -2.00 13.42
C LEU A 125 18.42 -0.77 13.92
N LEU A 126 17.69 0.12 14.59
CA LEU A 126 18.20 1.32 15.21
C LEU A 126 18.00 1.26 16.72
N LYS A 127 19.00 1.70 17.49
CA LYS A 127 18.94 1.71 18.96
C LYS A 127 19.33 3.08 19.48
N ASP A 128 18.63 3.50 20.53
CA ASP A 128 19.02 4.60 21.39
C ASP A 128 19.70 4.01 22.63
N THR A 129 21.00 4.22 22.78
CA THR A 129 21.78 3.73 23.92
C THR A 129 21.91 4.76 25.04
N THR A 130 21.44 5.98 24.80
CA THR A 130 21.54 7.11 25.75
C THR A 130 20.21 7.44 26.44
N GLY A 131 19.09 6.98 25.89
CA GLY A 131 17.74 7.23 26.40
C GLY A 131 17.22 8.66 26.11
N ASP A 132 17.81 9.37 25.15
CA ASP A 132 17.44 10.73 24.78
C ASP A 132 16.40 10.79 23.64
N GLY A 133 15.99 9.63 23.11
CA GLY A 133 15.05 9.48 22.02
C GLY A 133 15.69 9.55 20.62
N LYS A 134 17.02 9.71 20.52
CA LYS A 134 17.75 9.68 19.25
C LYS A 134 18.42 8.34 19.06
N MET A 135 18.32 7.81 17.85
CA MET A 135 18.98 6.57 17.49
C MET A 135 20.47 6.84 17.24
N ASP A 136 21.33 6.16 17.98
CA ASP A 136 22.80 6.33 17.94
C ASP A 136 23.56 5.09 17.47
N GLN A 137 22.87 3.94 17.33
CA GLN A 137 23.42 2.75 16.69
C GLN A 137 22.55 2.27 15.55
N SER A 138 23.19 1.78 14.49
CA SER A 138 22.56 1.34 13.25
C SER A 138 23.12 -0.01 12.78
N PHE A 139 22.24 -1.00 12.63
CA PHE A 139 22.58 -2.36 12.21
C PHE A 139 21.74 -2.80 11.03
N VAL A 140 22.36 -3.43 10.03
CA VAL A 140 21.64 -4.15 8.98
C VAL A 140 21.07 -5.42 9.60
N PHE A 141 19.79 -5.41 9.96
CA PHE A 141 19.14 -6.56 10.58
C PHE A 141 18.84 -7.67 9.57
N ALA A 142 18.33 -7.30 8.38
CA ALA A 142 18.14 -8.20 7.26
C ALA A 142 18.33 -7.45 5.94
N ASP A 143 18.98 -8.07 4.94
CA ASP A 143 19.21 -7.46 3.63
C ASP A 143 18.75 -8.38 2.48
N THR A 144 19.09 -8.02 1.25
CA THR A 144 18.75 -8.82 0.07
C THR A 144 17.23 -9.00 -0.06
N ILE A 145 16.48 -7.91 0.16
CA ILE A 145 15.01 -7.88 0.13
C ILE A 145 14.54 -7.06 -1.08
N THR A 146 13.53 -7.54 -1.78
CA THR A 146 12.86 -6.77 -2.84
C THR A 146 11.80 -5.86 -2.21
N TRP A 147 11.99 -4.54 -2.32
CA TRP A 147 11.02 -3.51 -1.92
C TRP A 147 10.24 -3.81 -0.62
N PRO A 148 10.90 -3.80 0.55
CA PRO A 148 10.19 -3.89 1.81
C PRO A 148 9.25 -2.69 1.95
N THR A 149 7.94 -2.94 2.04
CA THR A 149 6.90 -1.92 2.14
C THR A 149 6.36 -1.76 3.55
N SER A 150 6.67 -2.69 4.46
CA SER A 150 6.23 -2.62 5.84
C SER A 150 7.01 -3.56 6.76
N VAL A 151 7.12 -3.18 8.03
CA VAL A 151 7.76 -3.95 9.09
C VAL A 151 6.92 -3.88 10.37
N CYS A 152 6.81 -4.98 11.10
CA CYS A 152 6.06 -5.04 12.36
C CYS A 152 6.67 -6.08 13.32
N CYS A 153 6.98 -5.67 14.54
CA CYS A 153 7.56 -6.54 15.56
C CYS A 153 6.61 -7.64 16.02
N TYR A 154 7.14 -8.84 16.24
CA TYR A 154 6.43 -9.97 16.84
C TYR A 154 7.42 -11.00 17.41
N ASP A 155 7.21 -11.38 18.67
CA ASP A 155 7.94 -12.48 19.35
C ASP A 155 9.47 -12.34 19.23
N GLY A 156 10.01 -11.16 19.52
CA GLY A 156 11.45 -10.86 19.40
C GLY A 156 12.01 -10.87 17.97
N GLY A 157 11.13 -10.92 16.96
CA GLY A 157 11.49 -10.77 15.54
C GLY A 157 10.57 -9.76 14.85
N VAL A 158 10.57 -9.76 13.52
CA VAL A 158 9.74 -8.88 12.70
C VAL A 158 9.09 -9.61 11.54
N TYR A 159 7.81 -9.32 11.30
CA TYR A 159 7.16 -9.56 10.04
C TYR A 159 7.49 -8.44 9.06
N VAL A 160 7.72 -8.80 7.79
CA VAL A 160 8.05 -7.85 6.72
C VAL A 160 7.21 -8.15 5.50
N ILE A 161 6.48 -7.14 5.00
CA ILE A 161 5.87 -7.23 3.67
C ILE A 161 6.90 -6.71 2.66
N ALA A 162 7.23 -7.56 1.70
CA ALA A 162 8.18 -7.27 0.63
C ALA A 162 7.76 -8.06 -0.61
N PRO A 163 6.76 -7.55 -1.37
CA PRO A 163 6.14 -8.30 -2.45
C PRO A 163 7.20 -8.82 -3.44
N PRO A 164 7.14 -10.11 -3.83
CA PRO A 164 5.98 -10.99 -3.76
C PRO A 164 5.76 -11.75 -2.44
N ASN A 165 6.57 -11.46 -1.41
CA ASN A 165 6.67 -12.26 -0.20
C ASN A 165 6.23 -11.51 1.06
N ILE A 166 5.87 -12.29 2.08
CA ILE A 166 5.81 -11.86 3.48
C ILE A 166 6.85 -12.69 4.22
N TYR A 167 7.80 -12.03 4.85
CA TYR A 167 8.89 -12.67 5.58
C TYR A 167 8.67 -12.60 7.10
N TYR A 168 9.35 -13.49 7.82
CA TYR A 168 9.63 -13.36 9.24
C TYR A 168 11.13 -13.43 9.46
N PHE A 169 11.69 -12.42 10.14
CA PHE A 169 13.10 -12.33 10.48
C PHE A 169 13.28 -12.26 11.98
N LYS A 170 14.24 -13.00 12.55
CA LYS A 170 14.52 -12.98 13.98
C LYS A 170 16.01 -13.21 14.22
N ASP A 171 16.53 -12.51 15.21
CA ASP A 171 17.88 -12.69 15.77
C ASP A 171 17.74 -13.55 17.04
N THR A 172 18.48 -14.65 17.12
CA THR A 172 18.47 -15.59 18.25
C THR A 172 19.79 -15.68 19.01
N ASP A 173 20.85 -15.03 18.53
CA ASP A 173 22.18 -15.05 19.16
C ASP A 173 22.64 -13.68 19.68
N GLY A 174 21.90 -12.62 19.37
CA GLY A 174 22.11 -11.26 19.86
C GLY A 174 23.16 -10.47 19.07
N ASP A 175 23.55 -10.91 17.87
CA ASP A 175 24.52 -10.19 17.02
C ASP A 175 23.92 -9.02 16.22
N HIS A 176 22.62 -8.76 16.41
CA HIS A 176 21.83 -7.72 15.75
C HIS A 176 21.55 -7.99 14.27
N LYS A 177 21.65 -9.25 13.85
CA LYS A 177 21.29 -9.72 12.51
C LYS A 177 20.35 -10.91 12.62
N ALA A 178 19.41 -10.98 11.68
CA ALA A 178 18.48 -12.09 11.63
C ALA A 178 19.18 -13.37 11.13
N ASP A 179 19.35 -14.35 12.01
CA ASP A 179 19.76 -15.71 11.68
C ASP A 179 18.55 -16.55 11.22
N ILE A 180 17.35 -16.27 11.75
CA ILE A 180 16.11 -16.84 11.24
C ILE A 180 15.62 -15.97 10.09
N ARG A 181 15.53 -16.59 8.90
CA ARG A 181 15.03 -15.96 7.68
C ARG A 181 13.97 -16.81 7.00
N GLU A 182 12.70 -16.55 7.28
CA GLU A 182 11.60 -17.35 6.77
C GLU A 182 10.75 -16.60 5.74
N THR A 183 10.39 -17.27 4.64
CA THR A 183 9.33 -16.81 3.72
C THR A 183 8.01 -17.42 4.17
N VAL A 184 7.23 -16.66 4.94
CA VAL A 184 5.98 -17.16 5.55
C VAL A 184 4.87 -17.29 4.52
N PHE A 185 4.77 -16.32 3.62
CA PHE A 185 3.81 -16.33 2.52
C PHE A 185 4.41 -15.80 1.23
N THR A 186 3.84 -16.21 0.11
CA THR A 186 4.16 -15.70 -1.23
C THR A 186 2.88 -15.32 -1.98
N GLY A 187 3.01 -14.89 -3.24
CA GLY A 187 1.88 -14.66 -4.15
C GLY A 187 1.40 -13.21 -4.23
N LEU A 188 1.96 -12.31 -3.40
CA LEU A 188 1.70 -10.88 -3.54
C LEU A 188 2.18 -10.40 -4.92
N LYS A 189 1.35 -9.60 -5.58
CA LYS A 189 1.61 -9.15 -6.96
C LYS A 189 2.35 -7.80 -6.96
N THR A 190 3.24 -7.65 -7.93
CA THR A 190 4.14 -6.48 -8.10
C THR A 190 3.90 -5.68 -9.38
N ASN A 191 2.82 -5.97 -10.10
CA ASN A 191 2.53 -5.38 -11.42
C ASN A 191 2.46 -3.85 -11.41
N ASN A 192 1.70 -3.27 -10.47
CA ASN A 192 1.70 -1.84 -10.21
C ASN A 192 2.46 -1.56 -8.90
N VAL A 193 3.58 -0.86 -9.01
CA VAL A 193 4.45 -0.52 -7.87
C VAL A 193 3.78 0.44 -6.86
N GLN A 194 2.73 1.17 -7.29
CA GLN A 194 1.92 2.03 -6.42
C GLN A 194 0.79 1.27 -5.70
N GLY A 195 0.60 -0.01 -6.03
CA GLY A 195 -0.50 -0.86 -5.57
C GLY A 195 -0.04 -2.07 -4.75
N LEU A 196 1.17 -2.01 -4.20
CA LEU A 196 1.78 -3.08 -3.42
C LEU A 196 1.07 -3.27 -2.07
N ALA A 197 1.07 -4.51 -1.56
CA ALA A 197 0.65 -4.76 -0.18
C ALA A 197 1.60 -4.05 0.80
N ASN A 198 1.08 -3.55 1.93
CA ASN A 198 1.83 -2.69 2.85
C ASN A 198 1.15 -2.56 4.23
N ASN A 199 1.80 -1.82 5.13
CA ASN A 199 1.27 -1.31 6.40
C ASN A 199 0.72 -2.39 7.35
N LEU A 200 1.61 -3.25 7.85
CA LEU A 200 1.40 -4.12 9.00
C LEU A 200 1.16 -3.26 10.25
N LYS A 201 0.01 -3.43 10.90
CA LYS A 201 -0.32 -2.75 12.17
C LYS A 201 -0.93 -3.71 13.17
N TRP A 202 -0.43 -3.65 14.40
CA TRP A 202 -1.03 -4.35 15.54
C TRP A 202 -2.40 -3.80 15.87
N SER A 203 -3.25 -4.70 16.36
CA SER A 203 -4.60 -4.40 16.81
C SER A 203 -4.86 -5.02 18.19
N LEU A 204 -5.86 -4.47 18.89
CA LEU A 204 -6.25 -4.87 20.25
C LEU A 204 -6.71 -6.34 20.35
N ASP A 205 -7.06 -6.96 19.23
CA ASP A 205 -7.44 -8.37 19.13
C ASP A 205 -6.24 -9.32 18.95
N ASN A 206 -5.02 -8.82 19.16
CA ASN A 206 -3.75 -9.55 19.01
C ASN A 206 -3.48 -10.07 17.59
N HIS A 207 -4.07 -9.43 16.58
CA HIS A 207 -3.78 -9.71 15.17
C HIS A 207 -3.03 -8.55 14.53
N ILE A 208 -2.31 -8.86 13.45
CA ILE A 208 -1.63 -7.87 12.61
C ILE A 208 -2.45 -7.66 11.34
N TYR A 209 -2.89 -6.44 11.10
CA TYR A 209 -3.66 -6.06 9.92
C TYR A 209 -2.72 -5.50 8.85
N PHE A 210 -3.03 -5.72 7.57
CA PHE A 210 -2.28 -5.12 6.48
C PHE A 210 -3.16 -4.84 5.25
N ALA A 211 -2.73 -3.85 4.47
CA ALA A 211 -3.27 -3.56 3.16
C ALA A 211 -2.86 -4.67 2.19
N GLY A 212 -3.82 -5.34 1.55
CA GLY A 212 -3.53 -6.31 0.48
C GLY A 212 -3.08 -5.66 -0.83
N GLY A 213 -3.22 -4.33 -0.94
CA GLY A 213 -2.89 -3.57 -2.13
C GLY A 213 -3.86 -3.77 -3.29
N THR A 214 -3.71 -2.96 -4.35
CA THR A 214 -4.63 -2.95 -5.50
C THR A 214 -4.22 -3.93 -6.60
N ASN A 215 -3.06 -4.58 -6.49
CA ASN A 215 -2.63 -5.59 -7.46
C ASN A 215 -3.45 -6.90 -7.43
N GLY A 216 -4.18 -7.17 -6.34
CA GLY A 216 -5.02 -8.37 -6.21
C GLY A 216 -4.22 -9.68 -6.08
N GLY A 217 -4.74 -10.76 -6.68
CA GLY A 217 -4.15 -12.10 -6.62
C GLY A 217 -4.56 -12.92 -5.39
N SER A 218 -3.73 -13.89 -5.04
CA SER A 218 -3.91 -14.84 -3.95
C SER A 218 -2.64 -14.95 -3.14
N ILE A 219 -2.79 -15.17 -1.83
CA ILE A 219 -1.67 -15.47 -0.95
C ILE A 219 -1.49 -16.98 -0.91
N LEU A 220 -0.23 -17.40 -1.02
CA LEU A 220 0.18 -18.80 -1.02
C LEU A 220 1.01 -19.11 0.23
N LYS A 221 0.89 -20.34 0.71
CA LYS A 221 1.79 -20.95 1.69
C LYS A 221 2.29 -22.26 1.09
N ASP A 222 3.61 -22.42 1.02
CA ASP A 222 4.25 -23.61 0.43
C ASP A 222 3.73 -23.92 -1.00
N GLY A 223 3.50 -22.86 -1.79
CA GLY A 223 3.00 -22.93 -3.17
C GLY A 223 1.50 -23.22 -3.31
N LYS A 224 0.76 -23.42 -2.20
CA LYS A 224 -0.68 -23.65 -2.21
C LYS A 224 -1.43 -22.39 -1.84
N GLU A 225 -2.52 -22.10 -2.56
CA GLU A 225 -3.38 -20.98 -2.21
C GLU A 225 -4.03 -21.20 -0.84
N VAL A 226 -3.86 -20.21 0.05
CA VAL A 226 -4.48 -20.20 1.38
C VAL A 226 -5.62 -19.20 1.46
N ILE A 227 -5.53 -18.07 0.75
CA ILE A 227 -6.58 -17.07 0.72
C ILE A 227 -6.50 -16.18 -0.53
N PRO A 228 -7.64 -15.86 -1.18
CA PRO A 228 -7.67 -14.80 -2.18
C PRO A 228 -7.49 -13.44 -1.52
N ASN A 229 -6.43 -12.72 -1.91
CA ASN A 229 -6.22 -11.33 -1.53
C ASN A 229 -7.34 -10.46 -2.11
N GLY A 230 -7.58 -10.56 -3.42
CA GLY A 230 -8.76 -9.97 -4.07
C GLY A 230 -8.93 -8.46 -3.85
N ARG A 231 -7.83 -7.72 -3.64
CA ARG A 231 -7.78 -6.29 -3.29
C ARG A 231 -8.47 -5.94 -1.97
N ARG A 232 -8.56 -6.89 -1.04
CA ARG A 232 -9.03 -6.65 0.32
C ARG A 232 -7.86 -6.41 1.25
N ASP A 233 -8.16 -5.87 2.42
CA ASP A 233 -7.21 -5.89 3.51
C ASP A 233 -7.31 -7.24 4.21
N LEU A 234 -6.26 -7.62 4.91
CA LEU A 234 -6.14 -8.91 5.55
C LEU A 234 -5.74 -8.70 7.01
N LYS A 235 -6.17 -9.62 7.87
CA LYS A 235 -5.60 -9.77 9.21
C LYS A 235 -4.87 -11.11 9.32
N LEU A 236 -3.72 -11.08 9.97
CA LEU A 236 -2.84 -12.20 10.24
C LEU A 236 -2.87 -12.48 11.74
N ASN A 237 -3.14 -13.72 12.11
CA ASN A 237 -2.78 -14.19 13.44
C ASN A 237 -1.27 -14.49 13.44
N PRO A 238 -0.43 -13.71 14.14
CA PRO A 238 1.02 -13.86 14.01
C PRO A 238 1.53 -15.18 14.61
N LYS A 239 0.77 -15.79 15.54
CA LYS A 239 1.12 -17.07 16.15
C LYS A 239 0.76 -18.27 15.28
N THR A 240 -0.49 -18.33 14.81
CA THR A 240 -0.99 -19.48 14.03
C THR A 240 -0.72 -19.34 12.53
N ARG A 241 -0.43 -18.11 12.07
CA ARG A 241 -0.28 -17.73 10.66
C ARG A 241 -1.54 -17.97 9.84
N GLU A 242 -2.68 -17.85 10.48
CA GLU A 242 -3.97 -17.83 9.81
C GLU A 242 -4.24 -16.45 9.26
N LEU A 243 -4.79 -16.40 8.04
CA LEU A 243 -5.16 -15.17 7.35
C LEU A 243 -6.67 -15.11 7.20
N GLU A 244 -7.24 -13.94 7.44
CA GLU A 244 -8.65 -13.67 7.20
C GLU A 244 -8.85 -12.39 6.40
N PRO A 245 -9.81 -12.35 5.46
CA PRO A 245 -10.10 -11.14 4.71
C PRO A 245 -10.98 -10.22 5.54
N VAL A 246 -10.58 -8.95 5.62
CA VAL A 246 -11.31 -7.90 6.32
C VAL A 246 -11.82 -6.85 5.32
N SER A 247 -12.87 -6.11 5.71
CA SER A 247 -13.31 -4.94 4.95
C SER A 247 -12.14 -3.96 4.79
N GLY A 248 -11.98 -3.35 3.62
CA GLY A 248 -10.80 -2.55 3.32
C GLY A 248 -10.63 -2.37 1.82
N GLY A 249 -9.40 -2.54 1.35
CA GLY A 249 -8.96 -2.14 0.01
C GLY A 249 -8.12 -0.87 0.06
N SER A 250 -7.36 -0.68 1.14
CA SER A 250 -6.45 0.44 1.25
C SER A 250 -5.40 0.35 0.14
N GLN A 251 -5.13 1.49 -0.48
CA GLN A 251 -4.05 1.58 -1.47
C GLN A 251 -2.69 1.62 -0.76
N PHE A 252 -2.60 2.43 0.30
CA PHE A 252 -1.43 2.55 1.14
C PHE A 252 -1.80 3.11 2.50
N GLY A 253 -1.44 2.43 3.59
CA GLY A 253 -1.65 2.92 4.94
C GLY A 253 -3.03 2.63 5.53
N HIS A 254 -3.06 2.32 6.82
CA HIS A 254 -4.27 2.36 7.64
C HIS A 254 -3.88 2.62 9.09
N SER A 255 -4.88 2.92 9.92
CA SER A 255 -4.72 2.99 11.37
C SER A 255 -6.00 2.57 12.07
N MET A 256 -5.95 2.45 13.39
CA MET A 256 -7.09 2.21 14.26
C MET A 256 -7.13 3.24 15.37
N ASP A 257 -8.32 3.54 15.87
CA ASP A 257 -8.48 4.30 17.12
C ASP A 257 -8.49 3.37 18.35
N ASP A 258 -8.56 3.97 19.54
CA ASP A 258 -8.55 3.27 20.83
C ASP A 258 -9.77 2.36 21.05
N TRP A 259 -10.80 2.47 20.20
CA TRP A 259 -11.99 1.62 20.22
C TRP A 259 -11.95 0.51 19.16
N GLY A 260 -10.86 0.43 18.38
CA GLY A 260 -10.69 -0.56 17.32
C GLY A 260 -11.41 -0.20 16.01
N ASN A 261 -11.90 1.03 15.84
CA ASN A 261 -12.43 1.47 14.56
C ASN A 261 -11.27 1.64 13.58
N ARG A 262 -11.37 1.00 12.40
CA ARG A 262 -10.30 1.05 11.40
C ARG A 262 -10.52 2.16 10.38
N PHE A 263 -9.45 2.90 10.10
CA PHE A 263 -9.39 3.95 9.10
C PHE A 263 -8.37 3.58 8.02
N VAL A 264 -8.79 3.65 6.76
CA VAL A 264 -7.97 3.36 5.57
C VAL A 264 -7.88 4.58 4.67
N CYS A 265 -7.00 4.55 3.68
CA CYS A 265 -6.94 5.62 2.68
C CYS A 265 -6.60 5.12 1.26
N SER A 266 -6.70 6.06 0.33
CA SER A 266 -6.29 5.94 -1.06
C SER A 266 -5.67 7.26 -1.51
N ASN A 267 -5.01 7.26 -2.66
CA ASN A 267 -4.53 8.47 -3.32
C ASN A 267 -5.60 9.56 -3.46
N SER A 268 -6.86 9.17 -3.66
CA SER A 268 -7.99 10.09 -3.83
C SER A 268 -8.70 10.41 -2.53
N ASN A 269 -8.55 9.61 -1.47
CA ASN A 269 -9.24 9.84 -0.20
C ASN A 269 -8.32 9.55 0.98
N HIS A 270 -7.88 10.61 1.64
CA HIS A 270 -6.87 10.56 2.71
C HIS A 270 -7.38 9.93 4.01
N ILE A 271 -8.69 9.80 4.22
CA ILE A 271 -9.22 9.13 5.41
C ILE A 271 -10.64 8.58 5.21
N GLN A 272 -10.78 7.26 5.37
CA GLN A 272 -12.02 6.52 5.21
C GLN A 272 -12.23 5.58 6.39
N HIS A 273 -13.39 5.67 7.05
CA HIS A 273 -13.79 4.76 8.13
C HIS A 273 -14.37 3.46 7.55
N VAL A 274 -13.92 2.31 8.05
CA VAL A 274 -14.53 1.00 7.83
C VAL A 274 -15.79 0.85 8.68
N VAL A 275 -16.93 1.31 8.16
CA VAL A 275 -18.21 1.34 8.90
C VAL A 275 -18.93 -0.01 8.97
N TYR A 276 -18.62 -0.93 8.06
CA TYR A 276 -19.18 -2.29 8.08
C TYR A 276 -18.06 -3.34 8.01
N PRO A 277 -17.53 -3.75 9.17
CA PRO A 277 -16.58 -4.86 9.25
C PRO A 277 -17.16 -6.16 8.66
N SER A 278 -16.37 -6.84 7.84
CA SER A 278 -16.81 -8.00 7.05
C SER A 278 -17.33 -9.15 7.91
N HIS A 279 -16.83 -9.32 9.13
CA HIS A 279 -17.27 -10.38 10.03
C HIS A 279 -18.72 -10.22 10.50
N TYR A 280 -19.24 -8.99 10.58
CA TYR A 280 -20.66 -8.76 10.85
C TYR A 280 -21.54 -9.02 9.62
N LEU A 281 -21.06 -8.67 8.44
CA LEU A 281 -21.77 -8.90 7.18
C LEU A 281 -21.88 -10.39 6.85
N LYS A 282 -20.82 -11.18 7.12
CA LYS A 282 -20.84 -12.64 6.95
C LYS A 282 -21.90 -13.35 7.79
N ARG A 283 -22.31 -12.76 8.92
CA ARG A 283 -23.35 -13.31 9.80
C ARG A 283 -24.77 -12.93 9.35
N ASN A 284 -24.89 -12.02 8.39
CA ASN A 284 -26.16 -11.49 7.89
C ASN A 284 -26.13 -11.44 6.36
N GLU A 285 -26.10 -12.62 5.71
CA GLU A 285 -25.88 -12.74 4.26
C GLU A 285 -26.90 -11.98 3.40
N TYR A 286 -28.10 -11.75 3.92
CA TYR A 286 -29.17 -11.00 3.24
C TYR A 286 -29.13 -9.49 3.47
N LEU A 287 -28.24 -8.99 4.33
CA LEU A 287 -28.08 -7.56 4.60
C LEU A 287 -27.28 -6.91 3.47
N ALA A 288 -28.00 -6.29 2.53
CA ALA A 288 -27.38 -5.42 1.53
C ALA A 288 -26.90 -4.12 2.19
N VAL A 289 -25.60 -3.84 2.09
CA VAL A 289 -25.03 -2.55 2.50
C VAL A 289 -24.55 -1.76 1.28
N PRO A 290 -24.74 -0.43 1.25
CA PRO A 290 -24.34 0.41 0.13
C PRO A 290 -22.81 0.56 -0.03
N GLY A 291 -22.01 0.09 0.92
CA GLY A 291 -20.55 0.12 0.88
C GLY A 291 -19.94 0.02 2.27
N VAL A 292 -18.79 -0.64 2.38
CA VAL A 292 -18.11 -0.91 3.68
C VAL A 292 -17.24 0.24 4.17
N LEU A 293 -16.97 1.23 3.31
CA LEU A 293 -16.14 2.40 3.61
C LEU A 293 -16.98 3.68 3.53
N ARG A 294 -16.72 4.62 4.44
CA ARG A 294 -17.25 5.99 4.40
C ARG A 294 -16.12 6.99 4.53
N THR A 295 -16.18 8.08 3.76
CA THR A 295 -15.22 9.17 3.90
C THR A 295 -15.37 9.77 5.30
N ALA A 296 -14.27 9.87 6.04
CA ALA A 296 -14.21 10.62 7.30
C ALA A 296 -13.68 12.05 7.06
N ALA A 297 -13.15 12.33 5.87
CA ALA A 297 -12.72 13.65 5.47
C ALA A 297 -13.90 14.63 5.42
N ARG A 298 -13.85 15.71 6.22
CA ARG A 298 -14.89 16.75 6.27
C ARG A 298 -15.16 17.39 4.91
N LYS A 299 -14.11 17.62 4.11
CA LYS A 299 -14.19 18.21 2.76
C LYS A 299 -14.39 17.15 1.66
N GLY A 300 -14.54 15.88 2.02
CA GLY A 300 -14.62 14.77 1.07
C GLY A 300 -13.27 14.34 0.50
N ALA A 301 -13.34 13.49 -0.52
CA ALA A 301 -12.20 13.03 -1.29
C ALA A 301 -11.51 14.19 -2.03
N ALA A 302 -10.20 14.05 -2.29
CA ALA A 302 -9.38 15.06 -2.99
C ALA A 302 -9.45 16.47 -2.37
N ALA A 303 -9.51 16.54 -1.03
CA ALA A 303 -9.43 17.81 -0.34
C ALA A 303 -8.11 18.54 -0.71
N PRO A 304 -8.14 19.86 -0.98
CA PRO A 304 -6.92 20.61 -1.21
C PRO A 304 -6.06 20.58 0.05
N VAL A 305 -4.80 20.16 -0.13
CA VAL A 305 -3.71 20.30 0.85
C VAL A 305 -3.25 21.74 0.91
#